data_AF-A0A7C4GVL3-F1
#
_entry.id   AF-A0A7C4GVL3-F1
#
_cell.length_a   1.000
_cell.length_b   1.000
_cell.length_c   1.000
_cell.angle_alpha   90.00
_cell.angle_beta   90.00
_cell.angle_gamma   90.00
#
_symmetry.space_group_name_H-M   'P 1'
#
loop_
_entity.id
_entity.type
_entity.pdbx_description
1 polymer ?
#
loop_
_entity_poly.entity_id
_entity_poly.type
_entity_poly.pdbx_seq_one_letter_code
_entity_poly.pdbx_strand_id
1 'polypeptide(L)'
;MSGKGTYVFSPYERKVGRVSRDVWYKMLKIAHELDLNKGGIYDARSGAINLWVSPEDKPSDYIWEITKGALNYPREYLAGLYGQFVDENTVELYLEITNYARMDEARERFKRGEISWMEFKEIVDLAERGTDEEWRWTMEKVNWLIEQAKAESVFKEIVYCPFCGREFPELKLFNEFVEHIASHVKVKAVIMGGDGWLIETEKGTLTPEDYTKTIKG
;
A
#
# COMPACT_ATOMS: atom_id res chain seq x y z
N MET A 1 -11.50 14.01 23.54
CA MET A 1 -12.21 12.72 23.59
C MET A 1 -12.82 12.47 22.22
N SER A 2 -12.04 11.88 21.31
CA SER A 2 -12.52 11.42 20.01
C SER A 2 -13.17 10.06 20.19
N GLY A 3 -14.46 9.96 19.89
CA GLY A 3 -15.19 8.70 19.95
C GLY A 3 -14.47 7.64 19.13
N LYS A 4 -14.11 6.53 19.76
CA LYS A 4 -13.72 5.30 19.06
C LYS A 4 -14.99 4.81 18.36
N GLY A 5 -15.17 5.20 17.10
CA GLY A 5 -16.11 4.50 16.24
C GLY A 5 -15.65 3.05 16.18
N THR A 6 -16.45 2.15 16.76
CA THR A 6 -16.25 0.72 16.62
C THR A 6 -16.47 0.42 15.14
N TYR A 7 -15.38 0.29 14.38
CA TYR A 7 -15.45 -0.22 13.01
C TYR A 7 -16.10 -1.60 13.08
N VAL A 8 -17.25 -1.76 12.42
CA VAL A 8 -17.95 -3.04 12.35
C VAL A 8 -17.40 -3.75 11.13
N PHE A 9 -16.61 -4.78 11.36
CA PHE A 9 -16.06 -5.62 10.31
C PHE A 9 -17.19 -6.28 9.52
N SER A 10 -17.02 -6.35 8.20
CA SER A 10 -17.85 -7.19 7.33
C SER A 10 -17.78 -8.65 7.81
N PRO A 11 -18.88 -9.42 7.78
CA PRO A 11 -18.86 -10.81 8.23
C PRO A 11 -17.92 -11.70 7.39
N TYR A 12 -17.50 -11.23 6.22
CA TYR A 12 -16.62 -11.95 5.30
C TYR A 12 -15.17 -11.49 5.33
N GLU A 13 -14.86 -10.46 6.12
CA GLU A 13 -13.49 -10.01 6.31
C GLU A 13 -12.67 -11.09 7.05
N ARG A 14 -11.46 -11.35 6.57
CA ARG A 14 -10.55 -12.33 7.15
C ARG A 14 -9.25 -11.69 7.56
N LYS A 15 -8.79 -11.99 8.78
CA LYS A 15 -7.41 -11.75 9.16
C LYS A 15 -6.49 -12.66 8.35
N VAL A 16 -5.70 -12.07 7.46
CA VAL A 16 -4.81 -12.80 6.53
C VAL A 16 -3.35 -12.78 6.96
N GLY A 17 -2.97 -11.93 7.91
CA GLY A 17 -1.59 -11.90 8.37
C GLY A 17 -1.30 -10.87 9.44
N ARG A 18 0.00 -10.78 9.76
CA ARG A 18 0.58 -9.79 10.67
C ARG A 18 1.93 -9.38 10.12
N VAL A 19 2.20 -8.08 10.07
CA VAL A 19 3.46 -7.50 9.60
C VAL A 19 3.95 -6.44 10.58
N SER A 20 5.22 -6.04 10.43
CA SER A 20 5.71 -4.87 11.15
C SER A 20 5.16 -3.59 10.53
N ARG A 21 5.15 -2.51 11.32
CA ARG A 21 4.78 -1.17 10.84
C ARG A 21 5.64 -0.68 9.68
N ASP A 22 6.93 -0.97 9.68
CA ASP A 22 7.84 -0.66 8.56
C ASP A 22 7.42 -1.39 7.27
N VAL A 23 7.15 -2.70 7.37
CA VAL A 23 6.69 -3.50 6.24
C VAL A 23 5.36 -2.96 5.72
N TRP A 24 4.42 -2.60 6.60
CA TRP A 24 3.15 -2.01 6.17
C TRP A 24 3.33 -0.69 5.39
N TYR A 25 4.17 0.22 5.88
CA TYR A 25 4.43 1.47 5.14
C TYR A 25 5.12 1.25 3.80
N LYS A 26 6.01 0.26 3.71
CA LYS A 26 6.62 -0.14 2.43
C LYS A 26 5.62 -0.79 1.48
N MET A 27 4.70 -1.61 1.97
CA MET A 27 3.59 -2.12 1.15
C MET A 27 2.76 -0.97 0.56
N LEU A 28 2.43 0.04 1.36
CA LEU A 28 1.72 1.24 0.88
C LEU A 28 2.52 1.99 -0.18
N LYS A 29 3.83 2.16 0.03
CA LYS A 29 4.73 2.80 -0.94
C LYS A 29 4.76 2.03 -2.28
N ILE A 30 5.00 0.72 -2.25
CA ILE A 30 5.04 -0.15 -3.44
C ILE A 30 3.69 -0.10 -4.16
N ALA A 31 2.57 -0.16 -3.43
CA ALA A 31 1.24 -0.05 -4.00
C ALA A 31 0.99 1.32 -4.66
N HIS A 32 1.54 2.43 -4.14
CA HIS A 32 1.50 3.75 -4.80
C HIS A 32 2.38 3.84 -6.05
N GLU A 33 3.49 3.11 -6.08
CA GLU A 33 4.33 3.00 -7.28
C GLU A 33 3.61 2.22 -8.39
N LEU A 34 2.89 1.17 -7.99
CA LEU A 34 2.07 0.29 -8.84
C LEU A 34 0.58 0.70 -8.86
N ASP A 35 0.33 2.01 -8.77
CA ASP A 35 -1.02 2.56 -8.75
C ASP A 35 -1.79 2.25 -10.03
N LEU A 36 -3.08 2.00 -9.92
CA LEU A 36 -3.97 1.72 -11.05
C LEU A 36 -4.01 2.85 -12.10
N ASN A 37 -3.79 4.10 -11.72
CA ASN A 37 -3.71 5.24 -12.66
C ASN A 37 -2.41 5.26 -13.47
N LYS A 38 -1.41 4.45 -13.07
CA LYS A 38 -0.15 4.22 -13.79
C LYS A 38 -0.15 2.88 -14.55
N GLY A 39 -1.27 2.16 -14.53
CA GLY A 39 -1.40 0.85 -15.18
C GLY A 39 -1.08 -0.34 -14.25
N GLY A 40 -0.89 -0.13 -12.96
CA GLY A 40 -0.84 -1.24 -11.99
C GLY A 40 -2.22 -1.73 -11.57
N ILE A 41 -2.30 -2.50 -10.48
CA ILE A 41 -3.55 -3.10 -9.97
C ILE A 41 -3.91 -2.64 -8.55
N TYR A 42 -3.11 -1.76 -7.95
CA TYR A 42 -3.29 -1.34 -6.57
C TYR A 42 -3.86 0.09 -6.48
N ASP A 43 -4.67 0.36 -5.47
CA ASP A 43 -5.04 1.71 -5.01
C ASP A 43 -4.67 1.85 -3.54
N ALA A 44 -3.55 2.52 -3.24
CA ALA A 44 -3.15 2.75 -1.86
C ALA A 44 -3.78 4.02 -1.30
N ARG A 45 -4.32 3.90 -0.08
CA ARG A 45 -4.88 4.99 0.74
C ARG A 45 -4.32 4.90 2.16
N SER A 46 -4.56 5.91 2.99
CA SER A 46 -3.93 6.07 4.31
C SER A 46 -4.12 4.91 5.31
N GLY A 47 -4.96 3.92 5.02
CA GLY A 47 -5.12 2.71 5.85
C GLY A 47 -5.54 1.46 5.08
N ALA A 48 -5.56 1.51 3.74
CA ALA A 48 -6.05 0.41 2.92
C ALA A 48 -5.30 0.34 1.59
N ILE A 49 -5.21 -0.86 1.03
CA ILE A 49 -4.76 -1.11 -0.34
C ILE A 49 -5.91 -1.84 -1.03
N ASN A 50 -6.57 -1.16 -1.97
CA ASN A 50 -7.58 -1.82 -2.79
C ASN A 50 -6.89 -2.55 -3.95
N LEU A 51 -7.38 -3.74 -4.27
CA LEU A 51 -6.92 -4.56 -5.37
C LEU A 51 -7.97 -4.55 -6.47
N TRP A 52 -7.51 -4.22 -7.67
CA TRP A 52 -8.31 -4.10 -8.87
C TRP A 52 -7.87 -5.16 -9.88
N VAL A 53 -8.81 -5.82 -10.52
CA VAL A 53 -8.51 -6.73 -11.63
C VAL A 53 -8.27 -5.96 -12.92
N SER A 54 -7.51 -6.56 -13.82
CA SER A 54 -7.26 -6.05 -15.18
C SER A 54 -7.63 -7.11 -16.22
N PRO A 55 -7.77 -6.76 -17.51
CA PRO A 55 -8.02 -7.74 -18.57
C PRO A 55 -6.97 -8.86 -18.60
N GLU A 56 -5.71 -8.57 -18.26
CA GLU A 56 -4.59 -9.52 -18.29
C GLU A 56 -4.34 -10.21 -16.95
N ASP A 57 -4.71 -9.60 -15.83
CA ASP A 57 -4.46 -10.09 -14.47
C ASP A 57 -5.74 -10.07 -13.62
N LYS A 58 -6.37 -11.23 -13.47
CA LYS A 58 -7.65 -11.45 -12.77
C LYS A 58 -7.82 -12.91 -12.33
N PRO A 59 -8.73 -13.21 -11.38
CA PRO A 59 -9.12 -14.58 -11.06
C PRO A 59 -9.57 -15.36 -12.29
N SER A 60 -9.33 -16.67 -12.32
CA SER A 60 -9.61 -17.48 -13.52
C SER A 60 -11.10 -17.63 -13.83
N ASP A 61 -11.94 -17.51 -12.80
CA ASP A 61 -13.40 -17.52 -12.86
C ASP A 61 -14.01 -16.11 -13.00
N TYR A 62 -13.17 -15.07 -13.17
CA TYR A 62 -13.63 -13.71 -13.40
C TYR A 62 -14.05 -13.54 -14.86
N ILE A 63 -15.37 -13.57 -15.09
CA ILE A 63 -15.97 -13.58 -16.44
C ILE A 63 -16.51 -12.23 -16.91
N TRP A 64 -16.58 -11.23 -16.03
CA TRP A 64 -17.15 -9.92 -16.37
C TRP A 64 -16.20 -9.11 -17.25
N GLU A 65 -16.79 -8.34 -18.17
CA GLU A 65 -16.02 -7.41 -19.00
C GLU A 65 -15.40 -6.31 -18.15
N ILE A 66 -14.07 -6.19 -18.21
CA ILE A 66 -13.34 -5.15 -17.50
C ILE A 66 -13.15 -3.97 -18.44
N THR A 67 -13.86 -2.88 -18.16
CA THR A 67 -13.80 -1.65 -18.96
C THR A 67 -13.00 -0.55 -18.26
N LYS A 68 -12.64 0.50 -18.99
CA LYS A 68 -11.91 1.66 -18.45
C LYS A 68 -12.74 2.52 -17.50
N GLY A 69 -14.04 2.62 -17.73
CA GLY A 69 -14.90 3.55 -16.99
C GLY A 69 -14.29 4.97 -16.93
N ALA A 70 -14.18 5.50 -15.71
CA ALA A 70 -13.58 6.80 -15.41
C ALA A 70 -12.06 6.76 -15.10
N LEU A 71 -11.44 5.57 -15.13
CA LEU A 71 -10.03 5.38 -14.80
C LEU A 71 -9.14 5.61 -16.03
N ASN A 72 -7.82 5.60 -15.87
CA ASN A 72 -6.89 5.72 -17.00
C ASN A 72 -6.73 4.41 -17.80
N TYR A 73 -6.92 3.27 -17.13
CA TYR A 73 -6.76 1.92 -17.68
C TYR A 73 -7.98 1.05 -17.32
N PRO A 74 -8.30 0.00 -18.10
CA PRO A 74 -9.38 -0.95 -17.78
C PRO A 74 -9.18 -1.64 -16.44
N ARG A 75 -9.98 -1.31 -15.44
CA ARG A 75 -9.84 -1.83 -14.07
C ARG A 75 -11.21 -2.00 -13.45
N GLU A 76 -11.37 -3.07 -12.69
CA GLU A 76 -12.58 -3.31 -11.90
C GLU A 76 -12.19 -3.69 -10.47
N TYR A 77 -12.91 -3.16 -9.49
CA TYR A 77 -12.59 -3.40 -8.09
C TYR A 77 -12.89 -4.86 -7.71
N LEU A 78 -12.01 -5.48 -6.92
CA LEU A 78 -12.26 -6.84 -6.41
C LEU A 78 -12.09 -6.97 -4.90
N ALA A 79 -11.10 -6.33 -4.28
CA ALA A 79 -10.78 -6.58 -2.90
C ALA A 79 -10.17 -5.38 -2.18
N GLY A 80 -10.25 -5.39 -0.85
CA GLY A 80 -9.65 -4.39 0.04
C GLY A 80 -8.78 -5.05 1.10
N LEU A 81 -7.52 -4.65 1.18
CA LEU A 81 -6.59 -5.03 2.25
C LEU A 81 -6.47 -3.87 3.25
N TYR A 82 -6.85 -4.11 4.50
CA TYR A 82 -6.84 -3.13 5.58
C TYR A 82 -5.74 -3.44 6.61
N GLY A 83 -5.03 -2.39 7.03
CA GLY A 83 -4.04 -2.48 8.09
C GLY A 83 -4.60 -1.94 9.42
N GLN A 84 -4.72 -2.80 10.43
CA GLN A 84 -5.09 -2.40 11.79
C GLN A 84 -3.86 -2.36 12.70
N PHE A 85 -3.54 -1.18 13.23
CA PHE A 85 -2.46 -1.01 14.20
C PHE A 85 -2.89 -1.59 15.56
N VAL A 86 -2.20 -2.64 16.00
CA VAL A 86 -2.43 -3.27 17.31
C VAL A 86 -1.55 -2.63 18.38
N ASP A 87 -0.33 -2.26 18.00
CA ASP A 87 0.66 -1.57 18.83
C ASP A 87 1.58 -0.70 17.95
N GLU A 88 2.61 -0.10 18.53
CA GLU A 88 3.53 0.83 17.83
C GLU A 88 4.32 0.17 16.68
N ASN A 89 4.49 -1.15 16.73
CA ASN A 89 5.35 -1.91 15.81
C ASN A 89 4.58 -2.93 14.97
N THR A 90 3.32 -3.22 15.31
CA THR A 90 2.52 -4.28 14.72
C THR A 90 1.33 -3.75 13.95
N VAL A 91 1.18 -4.27 12.72
CA VAL A 91 -0.05 -4.12 11.93
C VAL A 91 -0.63 -5.50 11.64
N GLU A 92 -1.89 -5.71 11.98
CA GLU A 92 -2.68 -6.85 11.53
C GLU A 92 -3.31 -6.55 10.18
N LEU A 93 -3.29 -7.55 9.29
CA LEU A 93 -3.79 -7.43 7.94
C LEU A 93 -5.13 -8.14 7.83
N TYR A 94 -6.13 -7.41 7.35
CA TYR A 94 -7.48 -7.89 7.13
C TYR A 94 -7.83 -7.75 5.65
N LEU A 95 -8.37 -8.80 5.05
CA LEU A 95 -8.71 -8.84 3.64
C LEU A 95 -10.21 -9.09 3.48
N GLU A 96 -10.81 -8.36 2.55
CA GLU A 96 -12.20 -8.51 2.15
C GLU A 96 -12.29 -8.59 0.63
N ILE A 97 -13.17 -9.48 0.13
CA ILE A 97 -13.56 -9.53 -1.28
C ILE A 97 -14.88 -8.78 -1.42
N THR A 98 -15.02 -7.99 -2.48
CA THR A 98 -16.32 -7.43 -2.88
C THR A 98 -16.34 -7.31 -4.40
N ASN A 99 -16.86 -8.33 -5.08
CA ASN A 99 -16.96 -8.32 -6.53
C ASN A 99 -18.18 -7.49 -6.98
N TYR A 100 -17.98 -6.18 -7.17
CA TYR A 100 -19.05 -5.27 -7.60
C TYR A 100 -19.62 -5.62 -8.98
N ALA A 101 -18.81 -6.14 -9.90
CA ALA A 101 -19.31 -6.56 -11.22
C ALA A 101 -20.37 -7.68 -11.10
N ARG A 102 -20.12 -8.68 -10.24
CA ARG A 102 -21.10 -9.73 -9.89
C ARG A 102 -22.37 -9.12 -9.28
N MET A 103 -22.23 -8.18 -8.34
CA MET A 103 -23.38 -7.53 -7.70
C MET A 103 -24.20 -6.70 -8.68
N ASP A 104 -23.56 -5.94 -9.56
CA ASP A 104 -24.23 -5.04 -10.49
C ASP A 104 -24.95 -5.81 -11.60
N GLU A 105 -24.35 -6.88 -12.14
CA GLU A 105 -25.06 -7.78 -13.04
C GLU A 105 -26.31 -8.39 -12.36
N ALA A 106 -26.17 -8.86 -11.12
CA ALA A 106 -27.30 -9.41 -10.35
C ALA A 106 -28.40 -8.37 -10.13
N ARG A 107 -28.04 -7.12 -9.82
CA ARG A 107 -29.00 -6.01 -9.64
C ARG A 107 -29.78 -5.75 -10.93
N GLU A 108 -29.11 -5.73 -12.08
CA GLU A 108 -29.78 -5.49 -13.36
C GLU A 108 -30.70 -6.65 -13.76
N ARG A 109 -30.25 -7.91 -13.58
CA ARG A 109 -31.08 -9.09 -13.83
C ARG A 109 -32.32 -9.11 -12.92
N PHE A 110 -32.16 -8.74 -11.65
CA PHE A 110 -33.28 -8.65 -10.71
C PHE A 110 -34.27 -7.54 -11.11
N LYS A 111 -33.79 -6.35 -11.49
CA LYS A 111 -34.65 -5.25 -11.98
C LYS A 111 -35.45 -5.64 -13.23
N ARG A 112 -34.86 -6.47 -14.12
CA ARG A 112 -35.53 -7.00 -15.32
C ARG A 112 -36.47 -8.17 -15.02
N GLY A 113 -36.53 -8.66 -13.79
CA GLY A 113 -37.36 -9.80 -13.40
C GLY A 113 -36.84 -11.16 -13.90
N GLU A 114 -35.55 -11.25 -14.25
CA GLU A 114 -34.92 -12.46 -14.79
C GLU A 114 -34.51 -13.45 -13.69
N ILE A 115 -34.39 -12.98 -12.45
CA ILE A 115 -34.05 -13.79 -11.28
C ILE A 115 -34.99 -13.44 -10.11
N SER A 116 -35.22 -14.42 -9.25
CA SER A 116 -35.97 -14.22 -8.00
C SER A 116 -35.17 -13.43 -6.96
N TRP A 117 -35.86 -12.95 -5.93
CA TRP A 117 -35.21 -12.32 -4.76
C TRP A 117 -34.23 -13.26 -4.05
N MET A 118 -34.54 -14.56 -3.99
CA MET A 118 -33.66 -15.55 -3.35
C MET A 118 -32.36 -15.71 -4.14
N GLU A 119 -32.45 -15.88 -5.47
CA GLU A 119 -31.27 -15.97 -6.35
C GLU A 119 -30.43 -14.69 -6.29
N PHE A 120 -31.08 -13.51 -6.32
CA PHE A 120 -30.38 -12.23 -6.17
C PHE A 120 -29.58 -12.18 -4.86
N LYS A 121 -30.19 -12.59 -3.75
CA LYS A 121 -29.52 -12.61 -2.44
C LYS A 121 -28.34 -13.57 -2.41
N GLU A 122 -28.45 -14.75 -3.01
CA GLU A 122 -27.35 -15.72 -3.10
C GLU A 122 -26.16 -15.20 -3.92
N ILE A 123 -26.44 -14.51 -5.03
CA ILE A 123 -25.38 -13.92 -5.87
C ILE A 123 -24.68 -12.77 -5.13
N VAL A 124 -25.42 -11.92 -4.43
CA VAL A 124 -24.87 -10.84 -3.62
C VAL A 124 -24.03 -11.39 -2.46
N ASP A 125 -24.52 -12.43 -1.77
CA ASP A 125 -23.76 -13.12 -0.72
C ASP A 125 -22.43 -13.68 -1.25
N LEU A 126 -22.46 -14.31 -2.43
CA LEU A 126 -21.25 -14.82 -3.08
C LEU A 126 -20.31 -13.68 -3.51
N ALA A 127 -20.83 -12.50 -3.89
CA ALA A 127 -20.00 -11.37 -4.26
C ALA A 127 -19.18 -10.80 -3.10
N GLU A 128 -19.73 -10.83 -1.88
CA GLU A 128 -19.05 -10.38 -0.66
C GLU A 128 -18.21 -11.49 -0.02
N ARG A 129 -18.67 -12.75 -0.08
CA ARG A 129 -17.92 -13.91 0.45
C ARG A 129 -16.70 -14.25 -0.41
N GLY A 130 -16.77 -13.99 -1.71
CA GLY A 130 -15.77 -14.34 -2.70
C GLY A 130 -15.75 -15.84 -3.07
N THR A 131 -15.24 -16.14 -4.26
CA THR A 131 -14.92 -17.51 -4.71
C THR A 131 -13.53 -17.93 -4.27
N ASP A 132 -13.23 -19.23 -4.36
CA ASP A 132 -11.89 -19.74 -4.02
C ASP A 132 -10.80 -19.13 -4.92
N GLU A 133 -11.12 -18.88 -6.19
CA GLU A 133 -10.21 -18.27 -7.16
C GLU A 133 -9.98 -16.78 -6.88
N GLU A 134 -11.02 -16.04 -6.46
CA GLU A 134 -10.89 -14.65 -6.00
C GLU A 134 -9.98 -14.56 -4.77
N TRP A 135 -10.17 -15.44 -3.79
CA TRP A 135 -9.30 -15.52 -2.62
C TRP A 135 -7.87 -15.91 -2.99
N ARG A 136 -7.69 -16.92 -3.86
CA ARG A 136 -6.38 -17.38 -4.30
C ARG A 136 -5.60 -16.26 -5.01
N TRP A 137 -6.23 -15.60 -5.97
CA TRP A 137 -5.64 -14.50 -6.72
C TRP A 137 -5.31 -13.33 -5.77
N THR A 138 -6.24 -12.93 -4.91
CA THR A 138 -6.02 -11.78 -4.02
C THR A 138 -4.91 -12.06 -3.02
N MET A 139 -4.86 -13.26 -2.43
CA MET A 139 -3.78 -13.68 -1.53
C MET A 139 -2.43 -13.71 -2.21
N GLU A 140 -2.36 -14.13 -3.48
CA GLU A 140 -1.13 -14.07 -4.28
C GLU A 140 -0.59 -12.64 -4.35
N LYS A 141 -1.46 -11.66 -4.68
CA LYS A 141 -1.07 -10.25 -4.79
C LYS A 141 -0.68 -9.63 -3.44
N VAL A 142 -1.36 -10.01 -2.36
CA VAL A 142 -1.03 -9.58 -1.00
C VAL A 142 0.31 -10.17 -0.54
N ASN A 143 0.53 -11.47 -0.75
CA ASN A 143 1.78 -12.12 -0.38
C ASN A 143 2.96 -11.53 -1.16
N TRP A 144 2.78 -11.26 -2.45
CA TRP A 144 3.79 -10.59 -3.25
C TRP A 144 4.16 -9.21 -2.67
N LEU A 145 3.18 -8.37 -2.31
CA LEU A 145 3.45 -7.08 -1.65
C LEU A 145 4.23 -7.24 -0.33
N ILE A 146 3.86 -8.22 0.49
CA ILE A 146 4.55 -8.51 1.75
C ILE A 146 6.00 -8.92 1.48
N GLU A 147 6.24 -9.79 0.49
CA GLU A 147 7.57 -10.24 0.12
C GLU A 147 8.44 -9.10 -0.41
N GLN A 148 7.91 -8.26 -1.30
CA GLN A 148 8.64 -7.09 -1.80
C GLN A 148 8.96 -6.10 -0.68
N ALA A 149 7.98 -5.78 0.17
CA ALA A 149 8.18 -4.87 1.29
C ALA A 149 9.21 -5.41 2.28
N LYS A 150 9.19 -6.71 2.57
CA LYS A 150 10.21 -7.36 3.42
C LYS A 150 11.60 -7.33 2.77
N ALA A 151 11.70 -7.56 1.45
CA ALA A 151 12.95 -7.45 0.74
C ALA A 151 13.52 -6.03 0.81
N GLU A 152 12.68 -5.00 0.67
CA GLU A 152 13.06 -3.60 0.91
C GLU A 152 13.41 -3.33 2.39
N SER A 153 12.80 -4.03 3.35
CA SER A 153 13.20 -3.97 4.78
C SER A 153 14.53 -4.63 5.11
N VAL A 154 15.08 -5.47 4.23
CA VAL A 154 16.47 -5.93 4.37
C VAL A 154 17.43 -4.78 4.04
N PHE A 155 17.04 -3.82 3.22
CA PHE A 155 17.91 -2.73 2.85
C PHE A 155 17.81 -1.58 3.86
N LYS A 156 18.95 -1.20 4.44
CA LYS A 156 19.08 0.00 5.27
C LYS A 156 19.70 1.11 4.45
N GLU A 157 19.03 2.25 4.42
CA GLU A 157 19.65 3.50 3.98
C GLU A 157 20.51 4.02 5.13
N ILE A 158 21.83 4.03 4.89
CA ILE A 158 22.79 4.69 5.77
C ILE A 158 23.21 5.97 5.07
N VAL A 159 23.01 7.10 5.75
CA VAL A 159 23.57 8.38 5.33
C VAL A 159 24.98 8.49 5.90
N TYR A 160 25.94 8.89 5.07
CA TYR A 160 27.33 9.06 5.49
C TYR A 160 27.68 10.54 5.59
N CYS A 161 28.46 10.90 6.61
CA CYS A 161 29.05 12.24 6.67
C CYS A 161 30.13 12.40 5.57
N PRO A 162 30.02 13.38 4.66
CA PRO A 162 31.01 13.58 3.60
C PRO A 162 32.39 14.03 4.12
N PHE A 163 32.48 14.50 5.36
CA PHE A 163 33.72 15.02 5.93
C PHE A 163 34.54 13.96 6.68
N CYS A 164 33.89 13.00 7.32
CA CYS A 164 34.57 12.00 8.16
C CYS A 164 34.12 10.55 7.94
N GLY A 165 33.12 10.31 7.09
CA GLY A 165 32.61 8.97 6.79
C GLY A 165 31.79 8.32 7.91
N ARG A 166 31.44 9.07 8.98
CA ARG A 166 30.57 8.55 10.05
C ARG A 166 29.21 8.15 9.47
N GLU A 167 28.73 6.98 9.90
CA GLU A 167 27.46 6.39 9.48
C GLU A 167 26.29 6.87 10.35
N PHE A 168 25.18 7.18 9.70
CA PHE A 168 23.90 7.56 10.30
C PHE A 168 22.82 6.62 9.76
N PRO A 169 22.60 5.47 10.43
CA PRO A 169 21.54 4.55 10.04
C PRO A 169 20.18 5.20 10.34
N GLU A 170 19.32 5.26 9.32
CA GLU A 170 17.97 5.84 9.35
C GLU A 170 17.89 7.39 9.42
N LEU A 171 17.05 7.98 8.55
CA LEU A 171 16.77 9.43 8.53
C LEU A 171 16.06 9.96 9.80
N LYS A 172 15.62 9.09 10.73
CA LYS A 172 15.13 9.54 12.05
C LYS A 172 16.20 10.29 12.84
N LEU A 173 17.47 10.07 12.52
CA LEU A 173 18.62 10.76 13.10
C LEU A 173 19.01 12.02 12.30
N PHE A 174 18.14 12.55 11.42
CA PHE A 174 18.48 13.71 10.59
C PHE A 174 18.99 14.91 11.40
N ASN A 175 18.39 15.18 12.57
CA ASN A 175 18.88 16.24 13.45
C ASN A 175 20.31 15.93 13.96
N GLU A 176 20.59 14.69 14.36
CA GLU A 176 21.94 14.28 14.76
C GLU A 176 22.93 14.35 13.59
N PHE A 177 22.47 14.05 12.37
CA PHE A 177 23.26 14.20 11.16
C PHE A 177 23.62 15.66 10.91
N VAL A 178 22.64 16.58 10.98
CA VAL A 178 22.88 18.03 10.82
C VAL A 178 23.80 18.57 11.91
N GLU A 179 23.57 18.20 13.18
CA GLU A 179 24.45 18.58 14.30
C GLU A 179 25.88 18.07 14.08
N HIS A 180 26.01 16.85 13.58
CA HIS A 180 27.32 16.31 13.24
C HIS A 180 27.98 17.06 12.08
N ILE A 181 27.25 17.41 11.01
CA ILE A 181 27.77 18.24 9.91
C ILE A 181 28.23 19.59 10.45
N ALA A 182 27.46 20.20 11.36
CA ALA A 182 27.81 21.47 12.01
C ALA A 182 29.12 21.41 12.81
N SER A 183 29.57 20.21 13.23
CA SER A 183 30.89 20.03 13.85
C SER A 183 32.07 20.08 12.87
N HIS A 184 31.83 19.88 11.57
CA HIS A 184 32.86 19.89 10.51
C HIS A 184 32.87 21.18 9.69
N VAL A 185 31.71 21.80 9.51
CA VAL A 185 31.52 22.96 8.64
C VAL A 185 30.40 23.85 9.18
N LYS A 186 30.52 25.15 9.01
CA LYS A 186 29.44 26.07 9.38
C LYS A 186 28.21 25.82 8.50
N VAL A 187 27.13 25.36 9.12
CA VAL A 187 25.79 25.23 8.50
C VAL A 187 25.11 26.60 8.53
N LYS A 188 24.66 27.07 7.36
CA LYS A 188 23.93 28.34 7.21
C LYS A 188 22.43 28.14 7.31
N ALA A 189 21.92 27.09 6.67
CA ALA A 189 20.49 26.81 6.60
C ALA A 189 20.24 25.31 6.34
N VAL A 190 19.06 24.86 6.75
CA VAL A 190 18.51 23.55 6.39
C VAL A 190 17.14 23.81 5.77
N ILE A 191 16.95 23.37 4.54
CA ILE A 191 15.77 23.63 3.70
C ILE A 191 15.08 22.30 3.42
N MET A 192 13.78 22.22 3.68
CA MET A 192 12.95 21.05 3.34
C MET A 192 12.19 21.36 2.05
N GLY A 193 12.43 20.57 1.00
CA GLY A 193 11.76 20.67 -0.30
C GLY A 193 10.88 19.45 -0.59
N GLY A 194 10.18 19.46 -1.73
CA GLY A 194 9.39 18.32 -2.20
C GLY A 194 10.22 17.07 -2.51
N ASP A 195 11.50 17.26 -2.84
CA ASP A 195 12.43 16.20 -3.26
C ASP A 195 13.40 15.76 -2.16
N GLY A 196 13.30 16.31 -0.93
CA GLY A 196 14.17 15.94 0.20
C GLY A 196 14.70 17.12 1.02
N TRP A 197 15.81 16.89 1.72
CA TRP A 197 16.45 17.89 2.58
C TRP A 197 17.69 18.48 1.92
N LEU A 198 17.90 19.78 2.10
CA LEU A 198 19.04 20.51 1.56
C LEU A 198 19.76 21.26 2.67
N ILE A 199 21.03 20.99 2.88
CA ILE A 199 21.87 21.59 3.92
C ILE A 199 22.83 22.57 3.25
N GLU A 200 22.63 23.87 3.47
CA GLU A 200 23.53 24.91 2.98
C GLU A 200 24.66 25.12 3.99
N THR A 201 25.90 25.04 3.52
CA THR A 201 27.09 25.26 4.32
C THR A 201 27.95 26.40 3.74
N GLU A 202 28.99 26.81 4.46
CA GLU A 202 29.98 27.74 3.90
C GLU A 202 30.80 27.16 2.73
N LYS A 203 30.83 25.82 2.59
CA LYS A 203 31.57 25.11 1.54
C LYS A 203 30.70 24.70 0.34
N GLY A 204 29.43 25.09 0.34
CA GLY A 204 28.45 24.71 -0.68
C GLY A 204 27.27 23.96 -0.08
N THR A 205 26.52 23.29 -0.95
CA THR A 205 25.25 22.64 -0.61
C THR A 205 25.43 21.13 -0.54
N LEU A 206 24.80 20.51 0.45
CA LEU A 206 24.78 19.06 0.64
C LEU A 206 23.33 18.56 0.65
N THR A 207 23.06 17.49 -0.07
CA THR A 207 21.81 16.72 -0.02
C THR A 207 22.12 15.37 0.62
N PRO A 208 21.44 14.97 1.73
CA PRO A 208 21.67 13.66 2.35
C PRO A 208 21.58 12.50 1.36
N GLU A 209 20.72 12.61 0.36
CA GLU A 209 20.50 11.64 -0.70
C GLU A 209 21.78 11.34 -1.51
N ASP A 210 22.63 12.36 -1.75
CA ASP A 210 23.93 12.19 -2.44
C ASP A 210 24.92 11.33 -1.64
N TYR A 211 24.66 11.20 -0.33
CA TYR A 211 25.50 10.47 0.62
C TYR A 211 24.80 9.28 1.25
N THR A 212 23.65 8.88 0.71
CA THR A 212 22.97 7.66 1.12
C THR A 212 23.54 6.46 0.38
N LYS A 213 23.91 5.41 1.12
CA LYS A 213 24.09 4.08 0.55
C LYS A 213 23.02 3.14 1.04
N THR A 214 22.50 2.36 0.11
CA THR A 214 21.66 1.21 0.38
C THR A 214 22.57 0.04 0.70
N ILE A 215 22.60 -0.39 1.96
CA ILE A 215 23.31 -1.61 2.36
C ILE A 215 22.31 -2.75 2.57
N LYS A 216 22.76 -3.97 2.26
CA LYS A 216 22.02 -5.19 2.59
C LYS A 216 22.22 -5.46 4.09
N GLY A 217 21.14 -5.44 4.86
CA GLY A 217 21.12 -5.69 6.31
C GLY A 217 21.27 -7.15 6.68
#